data_AF-A0A531LL62-F1
#
_entry.id   AF-A0A531LL62-F1
#
_cell.length_a   1.000
_cell.length_b   1.000
_cell.length_c   1.000
_cell.angle_alpha   90.00
_cell.angle_beta   90.00
_cell.angle_gamma   90.00
#
_symmetry.space_group_name_H-M   'P 1'
#
loop_
_entity.id
_entity.type
_entity.pdbx_description
1 polymer ?
#
loop_
_entity_poly.entity_id
_entity_poly.type
_entity_poly.pdbx_seq_one_letter_code
_entity_poly.pdbx_strand_id
1 'polypeptide(L)'
;MRTMLADAPRTALTMAYWGFVLYLFLPLTLMMAMSFKNAAFIAFPIGDWTFDWYLKVMQDKPFLEACAYSVLVAGLTTLAATIIGVWIAMLIATTEGRWGAVL
;
A
#
# COMPACT_ATOMS: atom_id res chain seq x y z
N MET A 1 25.47 7.02 32.40
CA MET A 1 24.16 6.35 32.62
C MET A 1 22.94 7.27 32.47
N ARG A 2 23.09 8.59 32.25
CA ARG A 2 21.95 9.55 32.16
C ARG A 2 21.36 9.70 30.75
N THR A 3 21.98 9.08 29.74
CA THR A 3 21.56 9.14 28.32
C THR A 3 20.45 8.15 27.98
N MET A 4 20.40 6.97 28.62
CA MET A 4 19.37 5.96 28.34
C MET A 4 17.93 6.39 28.73
N LEU A 5 17.78 7.27 29.73
CA LEU A 5 16.47 7.75 30.17
C LEU A 5 15.95 8.94 29.34
N ALA A 6 16.84 9.69 28.69
CA ALA A 6 16.47 10.82 27.83
C ALA A 6 15.90 10.34 26.48
N ASP A 7 16.40 9.22 25.97
CA ASP A 7 15.93 8.59 24.72
C ASP A 7 14.78 7.59 24.92
N ALA A 8 14.43 7.29 26.18
CA ALA A 8 13.35 6.37 26.53
C ALA A 8 12.01 6.65 25.80
N PRO A 9 11.50 7.89 25.73
CA PRO A 9 10.26 8.16 24.98
C PRO A 9 10.43 7.92 23.47
N ARG A 10 11.58 8.30 22.89
CA ARG A 10 11.86 8.09 21.46
C ARG A 10 11.93 6.59 21.12
N THR A 11 12.60 5.81 21.96
CA THR A 11 12.69 4.35 21.79
C THR A 11 11.31 3.69 21.97
N ALA A 12 10.51 4.14 22.93
CA ALA A 12 9.15 3.65 23.12
C ALA A 12 8.25 3.94 21.91
N LEU A 13 8.27 5.17 21.37
CA LEU A 13 7.54 5.50 20.14
C LEU A 13 8.00 4.67 18.95
N THR A 14 9.31 4.45 18.81
CA THR A 14 9.88 3.64 17.73
C THR A 14 9.42 2.19 17.83
N MET A 15 9.44 1.61 19.03
CA MET A 15 8.94 0.25 19.27
C MET A 15 7.45 0.14 18.98
N ALA A 16 6.64 1.11 19.41
CA ALA A 16 5.21 1.16 19.14
C ALA A 16 4.92 1.26 17.63
N TYR A 17 5.66 2.12 16.92
CA TYR A 17 5.58 2.24 15.46
C TYR A 17 5.87 0.91 14.76
N TRP A 18 6.98 0.24 15.09
CA TRP A 18 7.31 -1.05 14.49
C TRP A 18 6.31 -2.15 14.86
N GLY A 19 5.80 -2.15 16.09
CA GLY A 19 4.72 -3.05 16.50
C GLY A 19 3.44 -2.86 15.67
N PHE A 20 3.06 -1.62 15.42
CA PHE A 20 1.90 -1.29 14.57
C PHE A 20 2.14 -1.68 13.10
N VAL A 21 3.33 -1.43 12.56
CA VAL A 21 3.71 -1.88 11.21
C VAL A 21 3.58 -3.40 11.12
N LEU A 22 4.17 -4.16 12.04
CA LEU A 22 4.07 -5.62 12.05
C LEU A 22 2.62 -6.09 12.13
N TYR A 23 1.79 -5.45 12.95
CA TYR A 23 0.36 -5.73 13.04
C TYR A 23 -0.37 -5.54 11.69
N LEU A 24 -0.09 -4.46 10.95
CA LEU A 24 -0.65 -4.23 9.62
C LEU A 24 -0.16 -5.25 8.58
N PHE A 25 1.11 -5.66 8.65
CA PHE A 25 1.70 -6.62 7.72
C PHE A 25 1.31 -8.08 8.02
N LEU A 26 0.92 -8.39 9.25
CA LEU A 26 0.51 -9.74 9.64
C LEU A 26 -0.61 -10.32 8.75
N PRO A 27 -1.76 -9.66 8.51
CA PRO A 27 -2.78 -10.19 7.60
C PRO A 27 -2.32 -10.27 6.14
N LEU A 28 -1.47 -9.34 5.70
CA LEU A 28 -0.93 -9.33 4.33
C LEU A 28 0.01 -10.52 4.09
N THR A 29 0.88 -10.82 5.05
CA THR A 29 1.80 -11.97 4.98
C THR A 29 1.07 -13.29 5.07
N LEU A 30 0.00 -13.39 5.87
CA LEU A 30 -0.90 -14.55 5.88
C LEU A 30 -1.59 -14.75 4.53
N MET A 31 -2.13 -13.69 3.93
CA MET A 31 -2.71 -13.75 2.58
C MET A 31 -1.69 -14.17 1.52
N MET A 32 -0.47 -13.62 1.59
CA MET A 32 0.63 -14.02 0.71
C MET A 32 0.99 -15.50 0.90
N ALA A 33 1.10 -15.98 2.14
CA ALA A 33 1.38 -17.38 2.44
C ALA A 33 0.30 -18.32 1.89
N MET A 34 -0.98 -17.92 1.98
CA MET A 34 -2.09 -18.65 1.37
C MET A 34 -2.03 -18.67 -0.16
N SER A 35 -1.47 -17.64 -0.80
CA SER A 35 -1.30 -17.56 -2.25
C SER A 35 -0.37 -18.64 -2.84
N PHE A 36 0.50 -19.25 -2.02
CA PHE A 36 1.42 -20.32 -2.44
C PHE A 36 0.82 -21.74 -2.33
N LYS A 37 -0.42 -21.88 -1.83
CA LYS A 37 -1.08 -23.19 -1.66
C LYS A 37 -1.71 -23.66 -2.98
N ASN A 38 -1.37 -24.87 -3.41
CA ASN A 38 -2.00 -25.53 -4.56
C ASN A 38 -3.32 -26.23 -4.17
N ALA A 39 -4.43 -25.52 -4.00
CA ALA A 39 -5.76 -26.16 -4.07
C ALA A 39 -6.91 -25.15 -4.16
N ALA A 40 -7.80 -25.35 -5.13
CA ALA A 40 -9.11 -24.70 -5.25
C ALA A 40 -10.10 -25.09 -4.10
N PHE A 41 -9.70 -26.03 -3.24
CA PHE A 41 -10.46 -26.44 -2.05
C PHE A 41 -9.55 -26.57 -0.82
N ILE A 42 -10.12 -26.32 0.37
CA ILE A 42 -9.45 -26.51 1.66
C ILE A 42 -9.41 -28.02 1.94
N ALA A 43 -8.41 -28.73 1.44
CA ALA A 43 -8.14 -30.12 1.78
C ALA A 43 -6.78 -30.22 2.51
N PHE A 44 -6.80 -30.82 3.70
CA PHE A 44 -5.60 -31.29 4.42
C PHE A 44 -5.26 -32.70 3.90
N PRO A 45 -4.00 -33.05 3.59
CA PRO A 45 -2.72 -32.44 3.97
C PRO A 45 -2.13 -31.51 2.90
N ILE A 46 -1.44 -30.45 3.33
CA ILE A 46 -0.79 -29.45 2.47
C ILE A 46 0.57 -30.02 2.01
N GLY A 47 0.57 -30.81 0.93
CA GLY A 47 1.78 -31.48 0.44
C GLY A 47 2.74 -30.56 -0.33
N ASP A 48 2.22 -29.72 -1.21
CA ASP A 48 3.05 -29.07 -2.23
C ASP A 48 2.88 -27.54 -2.26
N TRP A 49 4.00 -26.85 -2.06
CA TRP A 49 4.16 -25.43 -2.41
C TRP A 49 4.24 -25.33 -3.94
N THR A 50 3.38 -24.51 -4.57
CA THR A 50 3.39 -24.35 -6.03
C THR A 50 3.53 -22.89 -6.45
N PHE A 51 4.20 -22.67 -7.58
CA PHE A 51 4.19 -21.41 -8.32
C PHE A 51 3.41 -21.52 -9.65
N ASP A 52 2.78 -22.66 -9.94
CA ASP A 52 2.13 -22.92 -11.23
C ASP A 52 1.01 -21.93 -11.53
N TRP A 53 0.27 -21.49 -10.51
CA TRP A 53 -0.76 -20.48 -10.67
C TRP A 53 -0.17 -19.12 -11.10
N TYR A 54 0.97 -18.70 -10.54
CA TYR A 54 1.64 -17.47 -10.99
C TYR A 54 1.99 -17.55 -12.47
N LEU A 55 2.53 -18.68 -12.93
CA LEU A 55 2.83 -18.89 -14.35
C LEU A 55 1.56 -18.90 -15.22
N LYS A 56 0.48 -19.57 -14.78
CA LYS A 56 -0.80 -19.60 -15.51
C LYS A 56 -1.40 -18.21 -15.67
N VAL A 57 -1.38 -17.39 -14.62
CA VAL A 57 -1.84 -16.00 -14.66
C VAL A 57 -1.01 -15.16 -15.62
N MET A 58 0.31 -15.38 -15.69
CA MET A 58 1.18 -14.71 -16.66
C MET A 58 0.97 -15.19 -18.11
N GLN A 59 0.30 -16.32 -18.34
CA GLN A 59 -0.07 -16.79 -19.67
C GLN A 59 -1.49 -16.39 -20.08
N ASP A 60 -2.31 -15.93 -19.13
CA ASP A 60 -3.68 -15.46 -19.34
C ASP A 60 -3.65 -14.04 -19.95
N LYS A 61 -3.77 -13.98 -21.27
CA LYS A 61 -3.77 -12.71 -22.03
C LYS A 61 -4.88 -11.74 -21.58
N PRO A 62 -6.15 -12.16 -21.48
CA PRO A 62 -7.21 -11.29 -20.94
C PRO A 62 -6.88 -10.69 -19.58
N PHE A 63 -6.30 -11.48 -18.66
CA PHE A 63 -5.90 -10.99 -17.35
C PHE A 63 -4.79 -9.93 -17.45
N LEU A 64 -3.73 -10.21 -18.22
CA LEU A 64 -2.63 -9.26 -18.42
C LEU A 64 -3.08 -7.96 -19.09
N GLU A 65 -3.95 -8.06 -20.10
CA GLU A 65 -4.54 -6.89 -20.75
C GLU A 65 -5.34 -6.06 -19.74
N ALA A 66 -6.19 -6.69 -18.92
CA ALA A 66 -6.96 -5.99 -17.89
C ALA A 66 -6.07 -5.30 -16.84
N CYS A 67 -4.97 -5.94 -16.42
CA CYS A 67 -3.97 -5.32 -15.55
C CYS A 67 -3.31 -4.11 -16.23
N ALA A 68 -2.90 -4.23 -17.49
CA ALA A 68 -2.29 -3.14 -18.24
C ALA A 68 -3.25 -1.96 -18.42
N TYR A 69 -4.52 -2.23 -18.76
CA TYR A 69 -5.56 -1.21 -18.82
C TYR A 69 -5.77 -0.53 -17.47
N SER A 70 -5.77 -1.27 -16.36
CA SER A 70 -5.94 -0.71 -15.01
C SER A 70 -4.78 0.23 -14.66
N VAL A 71 -3.54 -0.17 -14.94
CA VAL A 71 -2.35 0.66 -14.71
C VAL A 71 -2.37 1.92 -15.58
N LEU A 72 -2.75 1.78 -16.85
CA LEU A 72 -2.85 2.90 -17.78
C LEU A 72 -3.90 3.92 -17.31
N VAL A 73 -5.10 3.45 -16.96
CA VAL A 73 -6.17 4.31 -16.47
C VAL A 73 -5.76 4.97 -15.15
N ALA A 74 -5.22 4.21 -14.20
CA ALA A 74 -4.75 4.75 -12.93
C ALA A 74 -3.68 5.84 -13.16
N GLY A 75 -2.69 5.60 -14.01
CA GLY A 75 -1.65 6.57 -14.34
C GLY A 75 -2.21 7.86 -14.95
N LEU A 76 -3.08 7.74 -15.95
CA LEU A 76 -3.71 8.91 -16.58
C LEU A 76 -4.57 9.70 -15.60
N THR A 77 -5.35 9.00 -14.77
CA THR A 77 -6.17 9.63 -13.73
C THR A 77 -5.32 10.33 -12.69
N THR A 78 -4.25 9.71 -12.18
CA THR A 78 -3.33 10.33 -11.22
C THR A 78 -2.68 11.58 -11.81
N LEU A 79 -2.22 11.53 -13.06
CA LEU A 79 -1.61 12.69 -13.73
C LEU A 79 -2.63 13.83 -13.89
N ALA A 80 -3.82 13.55 -14.42
CA ALA A 80 -4.86 14.54 -14.59
C ALA A 80 -5.29 15.16 -13.24
N ALA A 81 -5.53 14.31 -12.24
CA ALA A 81 -5.89 14.75 -10.89
C ALA A 81 -4.79 15.60 -10.25
N THR A 82 -3.51 15.25 -10.45
CA THR A 82 -2.38 16.03 -9.91
C THR A 82 -2.26 17.39 -10.59
N ILE A 83 -2.38 17.44 -11.92
CA ILE A 83 -2.33 18.72 -12.66
C ILE A 83 -3.47 19.62 -12.18
N ILE A 84 -4.71 19.12 -12.21
CA ILE A 84 -5.88 19.90 -11.80
C ILE A 84 -5.76 20.32 -10.32
N GLY A 85 -5.37 19.39 -9.45
CA GLY A 85 -5.20 19.63 -8.02
C GLY A 85 -4.14 20.67 -7.70
N VAL A 86 -2.98 20.64 -8.38
CA VAL A 86 -1.91 21.63 -8.21
C VAL A 86 -2.37 23.02 -8.66
N TRP A 87 -3.07 23.12 -9.79
CA TRP A 87 -3.60 24.40 -10.27
C TRP A 87 -4.63 24.99 -9.31
N ILE A 88 -5.54 24.16 -8.78
CA ILE A 88 -6.50 24.58 -7.75
C ILE A 88 -5.77 25.00 -6.47
N ALA A 89 -4.78 24.23 -6.02
CA ALA A 89 -4.01 24.57 -4.83
C ALA A 89 -3.30 25.93 -4.97
N MET A 90 -2.72 26.22 -6.14
CA MET A 90 -2.10 27.52 -6.43
C MET A 90 -3.11 28.68 -6.43
N LEU A 91 -4.31 28.46 -6.96
CA LEU A 91 -5.40 29.45 -6.92
C LEU A 91 -5.83 29.75 -5.47
N ILE A 92 -6.01 28.71 -4.66
CA ILE A 92 -6.43 28.86 -3.25
C ILE A 92 -5.32 29.54 -2.44
N ALA A 93 -4.07 29.07 -2.55
CA ALA A 93 -2.94 29.63 -1.82
C ALA A 93 -2.70 31.12 -2.11
N THR A 94 -3.07 31.60 -3.31
CA THR A 94 -2.98 33.02 -3.67
C THR A 94 -4.19 33.85 -3.20
N THR A 95 -5.36 33.23 -2.97
CA THR A 95 -6.57 33.91 -2.47
C THR A 95 -6.69 33.91 -0.94
N GLU A 96 -5.94 33.08 -0.23
CA GLU A 96 -5.89 33.02 1.24
C GLU A 96 -5.38 34.30 1.91
N GLY A 97 -4.82 35.26 1.16
CA GLY A 97 -4.56 36.62 1.65
C GLY A 97 -5.79 37.40 2.12
N ARG A 98 -7.01 36.87 1.97
CA ARG A 98 -8.26 37.47 2.47
C ARG A 98 -9.04 36.66 3.50
N TRP A 99 -8.74 35.37 3.69
CA TRP A 99 -9.43 34.49 4.65
C TRP A 99 -8.52 33.93 5.75
N GLY A 100 -7.19 33.90 5.55
CA GLY A 100 -6.22 33.54 6.59
C GLY A 100 -6.01 34.60 7.68
N ALA A 101 -6.67 35.77 7.56
CA ALA A 101 -6.62 36.86 8.54
C ALA A 101 -7.86 36.94 9.45
N VAL A 102 -8.83 36.02 9.28
CA VAL A 102 -10.12 36.04 10.00
C VAL A 102 -10.30 34.82 10.92
N LEU A 103 -9.33 33.91 10.96
CA LEU A 103 -9.19 32.85 11.97
C LEU A 103 -7.86 33.04 12.72
#